data_AF-A0A962DVQ3-F1
#
_entry.id   AF-A0A962DVQ3-F1
#
_cell.length_a   1.000
_cell.length_b   1.000
_cell.length_c   1.000
_cell.angle_alpha   90.00
_cell.angle_beta   90.00
_cell.angle_gamma   90.00
#
_symmetry.space_group_name_H-M   'P 1'
#
loop_
_entity.id
_entity.type
_entity.pdbx_description
1 polymer ?
#
loop_
_entity_poly.entity_id
_entity_poly.type
_entity_poly.pdbx_seq_one_letter_code
_entity_poly.pdbx_strand_id
1 'polypeptide(L)'
;SGVYPGNSNWTNGSVFQVWREVKGNVARAMFYMDIRFEGGIHGVSGAAEPDLRLTNDTSLITQTGSNAAVAYMGKLSTLLQWHLDDPVNDTERLRNDLIQTYQGNRNPFIDHPEWVGCIYQGVCN
;
A
#
# COMPACT_ATOMS: atom_id res chain seq x y z
N SER A 1 -21.65 0.08 6.94
CA SER A 1 -20.67 -0.69 7.73
C SER A 1 -21.30 -2.03 8.09
N GLY A 2 -20.62 -3.14 7.85
CA GLY A 2 -21.13 -4.50 8.14
C GLY A 2 -20.44 -5.17 9.32
N VAL A 3 -20.73 -6.45 9.54
CA VAL A 3 -20.16 -7.26 10.64
C VAL A 3 -18.73 -7.67 10.31
N TYR A 4 -17.87 -7.74 11.33
CA TYR A 4 -16.50 -8.21 11.21
C TYR A 4 -16.37 -9.71 11.52
N PRO A 5 -15.64 -10.49 10.71
CA PRO A 5 -15.21 -10.21 9.33
C PRO A 5 -16.39 -10.31 8.33
N GLY A 6 -16.40 -9.54 7.24
CA GLY A 6 -17.55 -9.53 6.31
C GLY A 6 -17.32 -8.89 4.93
N ASN A 7 -18.36 -8.90 4.10
CA ASN A 7 -18.37 -8.43 2.69
C ASN A 7 -18.55 -6.91 2.57
N SER A 8 -18.02 -6.13 3.52
CA SER A 8 -18.13 -4.67 3.50
C SER A 8 -16.97 -4.05 4.27
N ASN A 9 -16.69 -2.78 4.01
CA ASN A 9 -15.73 -2.03 4.81
C ASN A 9 -16.19 -1.96 6.28
N TRP A 10 -15.21 -2.09 7.19
CA TRP A 10 -15.42 -2.14 8.63
C TRP A 10 -14.47 -1.18 9.35
N THR A 11 -14.96 -0.56 10.43
CA THR A 11 -14.14 0.25 11.33
C THR A 11 -14.68 0.16 12.75
N ASN A 12 -13.78 0.24 13.73
CA ASN A 12 -14.13 0.40 15.15
C ASN A 12 -13.73 1.77 15.71
N GLY A 13 -13.41 2.74 14.85
CA GLY A 13 -12.95 4.08 15.23
C GLY A 13 -11.43 4.20 15.39
N SER A 14 -10.71 3.10 15.64
CA SER A 14 -9.24 3.08 15.72
C SER A 14 -8.58 2.39 14.54
N VAL A 15 -9.27 1.43 13.91
CA VAL A 15 -8.78 0.66 12.78
C VAL A 15 -9.83 0.65 11.69
N PHE A 16 -9.39 0.82 10.45
CA PHE A 16 -10.20 0.63 9.25
C PHE A 16 -9.74 -0.61 8.48
N GLN A 17 -10.68 -1.41 8.00
CA GLN A 17 -10.42 -2.55 7.12
C GLN A 17 -11.35 -2.50 5.92
N VAL A 18 -10.80 -2.83 4.75
CA VAL A 18 -11.60 -2.99 3.53
C VAL A 18 -12.33 -4.33 3.51
N TRP A 19 -13.40 -4.41 2.72
CA TRP A 19 -14.05 -5.68 2.39
C TRP A 19 -13.05 -6.68 1.78
N ARG A 20 -13.32 -7.97 1.94
CA ARG A 20 -12.34 -9.05 1.73
C ARG A 20 -11.73 -9.11 0.31
N GLU A 21 -12.48 -8.72 -0.73
CA GLU A 21 -12.13 -8.95 -2.14
C GLU A 21 -11.21 -7.87 -2.75
N VAL A 22 -10.79 -6.88 -1.95
CA VAL A 22 -9.79 -5.87 -2.40
C VAL A 22 -8.64 -5.72 -1.40
N LYS A 23 -8.52 -6.66 -0.46
CA LYS A 23 -7.48 -6.60 0.57
C LYS A 23 -6.09 -6.67 -0.06
N GLY A 24 -5.90 -7.53 -1.05
CA GLY A 24 -4.67 -7.64 -1.82
C GLY A 24 -4.39 -6.39 -2.64
N ASN A 25 -5.42 -5.82 -3.28
CA ASN A 25 -5.29 -4.59 -4.07
C ASN A 25 -4.80 -3.43 -3.20
N VAL A 26 -5.37 -3.28 -2.01
CA VAL A 26 -4.96 -2.25 -1.04
C VAL A 26 -3.55 -2.55 -0.52
N ALA A 27 -3.22 -3.80 -0.21
CA ALA A 27 -1.88 -4.17 0.22
C ALA A 27 -0.81 -3.78 -0.81
N ARG A 28 -1.01 -4.14 -2.08
CA ARG A 28 -0.10 -3.76 -3.18
C ARG A 28 -0.02 -2.26 -3.41
N ALA A 29 -1.12 -1.53 -3.24
CA ALA A 29 -1.10 -0.07 -3.30
C ALA A 29 -0.28 0.53 -2.15
N MET A 30 -0.43 0.01 -0.93
CA MET A 30 0.33 0.47 0.23
C MET A 30 1.83 0.18 0.11
N PHE A 31 2.22 -1.01 -0.37
CA PHE A 31 3.62 -1.33 -0.65
C PHE A 31 4.21 -0.38 -1.70
N TYR A 32 3.44 -0.06 -2.75
CA TYR A 32 3.89 0.91 -3.76
C TYR A 32 4.12 2.29 -3.18
N MET A 33 3.21 2.76 -2.31
CA MET A 33 3.37 4.06 -1.67
C MET A 33 4.62 4.12 -0.79
N ASP A 34 4.95 3.04 -0.08
CA ASP A 34 6.17 2.91 0.73
C ASP A 34 7.42 3.15 -0.13
N ILE A 35 7.57 2.39 -1.23
CA ILE A 35 8.76 2.46 -2.07
C ILE A 35 8.82 3.70 -2.99
N ARG A 36 7.66 4.25 -3.36
CA ARG A 36 7.61 5.40 -4.28
C ARG A 36 7.95 6.68 -3.53
N PHE A 37 7.58 6.78 -2.27
CA PHE A 37 7.69 7.99 -1.47
C PHE A 37 8.73 7.77 -0.37
N GLU A 38 10.01 7.83 -0.75
CA GLU A 38 11.17 7.71 0.15
C GLU A 38 11.65 9.10 0.66
N GLY A 39 10.80 10.14 0.50
CA GLY A 39 11.14 11.52 0.79
C GLY A 39 11.96 12.22 -0.29
N GLY A 40 12.32 13.48 -0.03
CA GLY A 40 13.19 14.27 -0.91
C GLY A 40 12.45 15.36 -1.67
N ILE A 41 12.92 15.67 -2.88
CA ILE A 41 12.36 16.72 -3.75
C ILE A 41 12.00 16.09 -5.09
N HIS A 42 10.74 16.26 -5.51
CA HIS A 42 10.29 15.76 -6.81
C HIS A 42 11.04 16.45 -7.95
N GLY A 43 11.72 15.67 -8.78
CA GLY A 43 12.66 16.17 -9.79
C GLY A 43 12.08 17.09 -10.87
N VAL A 44 10.76 17.06 -11.09
CA VAL A 44 10.09 17.91 -12.09
C VAL A 44 9.39 19.11 -11.45
N SER A 45 8.66 18.90 -10.35
CA SER A 45 7.86 19.96 -9.74
C SER A 45 8.62 20.77 -8.69
N GLY A 46 9.77 20.28 -8.21
CA GLY A 46 10.51 20.90 -7.11
C GLY A 46 9.78 20.83 -5.76
N ALA A 47 8.66 20.11 -5.69
CA ALA A 47 7.89 19.95 -4.45
C ALA A 47 8.60 18.98 -3.50
N ALA A 48 8.55 19.26 -2.20
CA ALA A 48 8.97 18.29 -1.19
C ALA A 48 8.05 17.06 -1.23
N GLU A 49 8.65 15.88 -1.26
CA GLU A 49 7.94 14.60 -1.16
C GLU A 49 8.06 14.06 0.27
N PRO A 50 6.97 13.50 0.83
CA PRO A 50 7.04 12.85 2.12
C PRO A 50 7.74 11.49 2.00
N ASP A 51 8.33 11.05 3.10
CA ASP A 51 8.78 9.68 3.31
C ASP A 51 7.66 8.88 3.98
N LEU A 52 6.98 8.06 3.20
CA LEU A 52 5.87 7.22 3.67
C LEU A 52 6.41 5.86 4.09
N ARG A 53 6.10 5.45 5.32
CA ARG A 53 6.67 4.23 5.91
C ARG A 53 5.64 3.26 6.43
N LEU A 54 5.67 2.03 5.95
CA LEU A 54 4.96 0.90 6.56
C LEU A 54 5.59 0.51 7.90
N THR A 55 4.76 0.16 8.88
CA THR A 55 5.24 -0.22 10.21
C THR A 55 4.37 -1.27 10.89
N ASN A 56 4.93 -2.01 11.83
CA ASN A 56 4.14 -2.83 12.76
C ASN A 56 3.82 -2.10 14.06
N ASP A 57 4.51 -1.00 14.35
CA ASP A 57 4.26 -0.16 15.50
C ASP A 57 3.13 0.83 15.19
N THR A 58 1.92 0.46 15.61
CA THR A 58 0.73 1.28 15.36
C THR A 58 0.73 2.59 16.13
N SER A 59 1.61 2.79 17.13
CA SER A 59 1.70 4.06 17.86
C SER A 59 2.30 5.18 17.00
N LEU A 60 3.08 4.82 15.97
CA LEU A 60 3.65 5.77 15.01
C LEU A 60 2.64 6.22 13.95
N ILE A 61 1.58 5.44 13.73
CA ILE A 61 0.52 5.71 12.75
C ILE A 61 -0.43 6.76 13.35
N THR A 62 -0.02 8.02 13.27
CA THR A 62 -0.77 9.18 13.76
C THR A 62 -1.12 10.13 12.63
N GLN A 63 -2.13 10.97 12.85
CA GLN A 63 -2.39 12.09 11.98
C GLN A 63 -1.21 13.06 12.03
N THR A 64 -0.63 13.36 10.87
CA THR A 64 0.42 14.37 10.70
C THR A 64 -0.14 15.62 10.01
N GLY A 65 0.63 16.72 10.04
CA GLY A 65 0.33 17.90 9.24
C GLY A 65 0.43 17.64 7.74
N SER A 66 0.06 18.64 6.94
CA SER A 66 0.19 18.59 5.48
C SER A 66 1.65 18.44 5.05
N ASN A 67 1.94 17.43 4.25
CA ASN A 67 3.26 17.14 3.69
C ASN A 67 4.38 17.02 4.73
N ALA A 68 4.12 16.27 5.82
CA ALA A 68 5.14 15.95 6.81
C ALA A 68 6.32 15.20 6.16
N ALA A 69 7.54 15.47 6.64
CA ALA A 69 8.75 14.87 6.09
C ALA A 69 8.74 13.33 6.19
N VAL A 70 8.18 12.78 7.27
CA VAL A 70 7.98 11.35 7.48
C VAL A 70 6.55 11.13 7.96
N ALA A 71 5.85 10.15 7.40
CA ALA A 71 4.56 9.69 7.88
C ALA A 71 4.46 8.17 7.87
N TYR A 72 4.02 7.58 8.98
CA TYR A 72 3.83 6.15 9.10
C TYR A 72 2.40 5.77 8.75
N MET A 73 2.25 4.65 8.04
CA MET A 73 0.96 4.21 7.52
C MET A 73 0.88 2.68 7.51
N GLY A 74 -0.32 2.13 7.72
CA GLY A 74 -0.59 0.69 7.53
C GLY A 74 0.17 -0.27 8.46
N LYS A 75 -0.50 -1.31 8.94
CA LYS A 75 0.19 -2.37 9.69
C LYS A 75 0.85 -3.34 8.73
N LEU A 76 2.19 -3.32 8.64
CA LEU A 76 2.97 -4.11 7.67
C LEU A 76 2.58 -5.59 7.67
N SER A 77 2.54 -6.23 8.85
CA SER A 77 2.20 -7.66 8.97
C SER A 77 0.81 -7.98 8.42
N THR A 78 -0.16 -7.07 8.59
CA THR A 78 -1.52 -7.24 8.09
C THR A 78 -1.55 -7.13 6.57
N LEU A 79 -0.82 -6.17 5.99
CA LEU A 79 -0.76 -5.98 4.55
C LEU A 79 -0.04 -7.15 3.87
N LEU A 80 1.02 -7.68 4.48
CA LEU A 80 1.68 -8.91 4.01
C LEU A 80 0.70 -10.09 3.98
N GLN A 81 -0.08 -10.28 5.04
CA GLN A 81 -1.09 -11.34 5.05
C GLN A 81 -2.16 -11.12 3.98
N TRP A 82 -2.66 -9.89 3.82
CA TRP A 82 -3.66 -9.57 2.80
C TRP A 82 -3.15 -9.78 1.38
N HIS A 83 -1.86 -9.51 1.13
CA HIS A 83 -1.23 -9.77 -0.15
C HIS A 83 -1.17 -11.27 -0.48
N LEU A 84 -0.91 -12.12 0.51
CA LEU A 84 -0.88 -13.57 0.35
C LEU A 84 -2.28 -14.17 0.20
N ASP A 85 -3.24 -13.69 0.99
CA ASP A 85 -4.62 -14.20 0.99
C ASP A 85 -5.41 -13.79 -0.26
N ASP A 86 -5.03 -12.69 -0.92
CA ASP A 86 -5.69 -12.11 -2.09
C ASP A 86 -4.66 -11.82 -3.22
N PRO A 87 -4.24 -12.84 -3.98
CA PRO A 87 -3.27 -12.71 -5.06
C PRO A 87 -3.73 -11.78 -6.19
N VAL A 88 -2.77 -11.28 -6.97
CA VAL A 88 -3.06 -10.42 -8.14
C VAL A 88 -3.97 -11.14 -9.12
N ASN A 89 -5.08 -10.50 -9.48
CA ASN A 89 -5.99 -10.97 -10.53
C ASN A 89 -5.91 -10.13 -11.82
N ASP A 90 -6.58 -10.59 -12.88
CA ASP A 90 -6.51 -9.96 -14.19
C ASP A 90 -7.18 -8.58 -14.24
N THR A 91 -8.14 -8.32 -13.36
CA THR A 91 -8.76 -6.98 -13.25
C THR A 91 -7.75 -5.97 -12.70
N GLU A 92 -6.90 -6.38 -11.75
CA GLU A 92 -5.80 -5.54 -11.26
C GLU A 92 -4.73 -5.30 -12.31
N ARG A 93 -4.34 -6.33 -13.07
CA ARG A 93 -3.38 -6.18 -14.18
C ARG A 93 -3.90 -5.20 -15.23
N LEU A 94 -5.14 -5.38 -15.67
CA LEU A 94 -5.79 -4.46 -16.62
C LEU A 94 -5.83 -3.02 -16.08
N ARG A 95 -6.14 -2.85 -14.80
CA ARG A 95 -6.12 -1.52 -14.16
C ARG A 95 -4.70 -0.93 -14.13
N ASN A 96 -3.68 -1.73 -13.84
CA ASN A 96 -2.28 -1.28 -13.84
C ASN A 96 -1.84 -0.82 -15.24
N ASP A 97 -2.17 -1.61 -16.27
CA ASP A 97 -1.90 -1.29 -17.67
C ASP A 97 -2.56 0.04 -18.07
N LEU A 98 -3.86 0.20 -17.75
CA LEU A 98 -4.60 1.43 -18.05
C LEU A 98 -4.02 2.64 -17.33
N ILE A 99 -3.75 2.54 -16.03
CA ILE A 99 -3.15 3.64 -15.25
C ILE A 99 -1.80 4.04 -15.82
N GLN A 100 -0.97 3.08 -16.24
CA GLN A 100 0.32 3.38 -16.86
C GLN A 100 0.17 4.26 -18.10
N THR A 101 -0.86 4.05 -18.92
CA THR A 101 -1.10 4.88 -20.11
C THR A 101 -1.36 6.35 -19.78
N TYR A 102 -1.85 6.66 -18.57
CA TYR A 102 -2.13 8.03 -18.13
C TYR A 102 -1.02 8.63 -17.29
N GLN A 103 -0.41 7.85 -16.39
CA GLN A 103 0.55 8.35 -15.41
C GLN A 103 2.02 8.11 -15.79
N GLY A 104 2.28 7.20 -16.73
CA GLY A 104 3.64 6.83 -17.16
C GLY A 104 4.39 5.92 -16.18
N ASN A 105 3.86 5.68 -15.00
CA ASN A 105 4.40 4.74 -14.00
C ASN A 105 3.41 3.61 -13.70
N ARG A 106 3.93 2.53 -13.12
CA ARG A 106 3.19 1.29 -12.83
C ARG A 106 3.50 0.81 -11.43
N ASN A 107 2.55 0.12 -10.81
CA ASN A 107 2.79 -0.53 -9.53
C ASN A 107 3.53 -1.86 -9.78
N PRO A 108 4.82 -1.97 -9.40
CA PRO A 108 5.61 -3.16 -9.68
C PRO A 108 5.10 -4.39 -8.92
N PHE A 109 4.40 -4.23 -7.80
CA PHE A 109 3.87 -5.35 -7.02
C PHE A 109 2.63 -6.00 -7.63
N ILE A 110 2.05 -5.40 -8.67
CA ILE A 110 1.02 -6.05 -9.49
C ILE A 110 1.68 -6.96 -10.54
N ASP A 111 2.84 -6.56 -11.05
CA ASP A 111 3.57 -7.29 -12.10
C ASP A 111 4.48 -8.38 -11.53
N HIS A 112 5.11 -8.06 -10.40
CA HIS A 112 6.07 -8.86 -9.66
C HIS A 112 5.66 -8.95 -8.18
N PRO A 113 4.57 -9.67 -7.85
CA PRO A 113 4.11 -9.80 -6.47
C PRO A 113 5.19 -10.42 -5.54
N GLU A 114 6.08 -11.26 -6.08
CA GLU A 114 7.18 -11.89 -5.37
C GLU A 114 8.18 -10.88 -4.75
N TRP A 115 8.29 -9.66 -5.31
CA TRP A 115 9.18 -8.64 -4.76
C TRP A 115 8.76 -8.15 -3.38
N VAL A 116 7.49 -8.32 -2.99
CA VAL A 116 7.03 -8.03 -1.63
C VAL A 116 7.79 -8.89 -0.61
N GLY A 117 7.95 -10.18 -0.88
CA GLY A 117 8.70 -11.09 -0.01
C GLY A 117 10.19 -10.71 0.08
N CYS A 118 10.77 -10.30 -1.05
CA CYS A 118 12.18 -9.91 -1.12
C CYS A 118 12.44 -8.64 -0.29
N ILE A 119 11.60 -7.62 -0.44
CA ILE A 119 11.77 -6.31 0.21
C ILE A 119 11.46 -6.38 1.71
N TYR A 120 10.32 -6.99 2.09
CA TYR A 120 9.82 -6.90 3.46
C TYR A 120 10.11 -8.12 4.34
N GLN A 121 10.50 -9.25 3.74
CA GLN A 121 10.73 -10.51 4.46
C GLN A 121 12.13 -11.09 4.21
N GLY A 122 12.93 -10.49 3.32
CA GLY A 122 14.25 -11.00 2.96
C GLY A 122 14.21 -12.33 2.19
N VAL A 123 13.06 -12.67 1.58
CA VAL A 123 12.85 -13.90 0.81
C VAL A 123 12.76 -13.54 -0.67
N CYS A 124 13.88 -13.64 -1.38
CA CYS A 124 13.98 -13.34 -2.81
C CYS A 124 14.06 -14.67 -3.61
N ASN A 125 12.92 -15.20 -4.02
CA ASN A 125 12.79 -16.42 -4.83
C ASN A 125 12.38 -16.09 -6.26
#